data_AF-A0A6B3GPM0-F1
#
_entry.id   AF-A0A6B3GPM0-F1
#
_cell.length_a   1.000
_cell.length_b   1.000
_cell.length_c   1.000
_cell.angle_alpha   90.00
_cell.angle_beta   90.00
_cell.angle_gamma   90.00
#
_symmetry.space_group_name_H-M   'P 1'
#
loop_
_entity.id
_entity.type
_entity.pdbx_description
1 polymer ?
#
loop_
_entity_poly.entity_id
_entity_poly.type
_entity_poly.pdbx_seq_one_letter_code
_entity_poly.pdbx_strand_id
1 'polypeptide(L)'
;MTEPRPIAVFDLDGTLADTAHRQHFLEHSPRDWRGFFAAAPQDPPLSEGVALAREAAADCDLLYLTGRPERCRADTEAWLRAHGLPEGPVLMRGDHDRRPAVRTKLEALRGLRATR
;
A
#
# COMPACT_ATOMS: atom_id res chain seq x y z
N MET A 1 32.24 4.19 -1.24
CA MET A 1 30.80 4.35 -1.56
C MET A 1 30.14 3.06 -1.10
N THR A 2 29.16 3.15 -0.21
CA THR A 2 28.44 1.97 0.29
C THR A 2 27.47 1.51 -0.81
N GLU A 3 27.43 0.20 -1.08
CA GLU A 3 26.45 -0.37 -2.02
C GLU A 3 25.02 0.01 -1.59
N PRO A 4 24.11 0.30 -2.55
CA PRO A 4 22.73 0.63 -2.22
C PRO A 4 22.04 -0.57 -1.56
N ARG A 5 21.29 -0.31 -0.49
CA ARG A 5 20.53 -1.34 0.23
C ARG A 5 19.46 -1.95 -0.68
N PRO A 6 19.15 -3.26 -0.54
CA PRO A 6 18.01 -3.87 -1.23
C PRO A 6 16.70 -3.13 -0.88
N ILE A 7 15.70 -3.19 -1.76
CA ILE A 7 14.35 -2.68 -1.45
C ILE A 7 13.45 -3.85 -1.06
N ALA A 8 12.73 -3.69 0.04
CA ALA A 8 11.58 -4.51 0.38
C ALA A 8 10.30 -3.76 -0.01
N VAL A 9 9.51 -4.35 -0.92
CA VAL A 9 8.22 -3.78 -1.36
C VAL A 9 7.08 -4.43 -0.60
N PHE A 10 6.24 -3.64 0.05
CA PHE A 10 5.05 -4.11 0.76
C PHE A 10 3.78 -3.61 0.10
N ASP A 11 2.82 -4.51 -0.11
CA ASP A 11 1.44 -4.13 -0.38
C ASP A 11 0.74 -3.65 0.91
N LEU A 12 -0.41 -3.00 0.78
CA LEU A 12 -1.19 -2.53 1.94
C LEU A 12 -2.42 -3.42 2.19
N ASP A 13 -3.41 -3.34 1.29
CA ASP A 13 -4.73 -3.94 1.48
C ASP A 13 -4.65 -5.47 1.47
N GLY A 14 -4.95 -6.11 2.59
CA GLY A 14 -4.81 -7.56 2.79
C GLY A 14 -3.38 -8.05 3.05
N THR A 15 -2.42 -7.12 3.25
CA THR A 15 -1.02 -7.45 3.60
C THR A 15 -0.60 -6.77 4.90
N LEU A 16 -0.69 -5.44 4.97
CA LEU A 16 -0.42 -4.67 6.19
C LEU A 16 -1.72 -4.24 6.87
N ALA A 17 -2.78 -4.03 6.09
CA ALA A 17 -4.05 -3.50 6.53
C ALA A 17 -5.16 -4.52 6.27
N ASP A 18 -5.90 -4.90 7.32
CA ASP A 18 -7.09 -5.72 7.18
C ASP A 18 -8.23 -4.86 6.60
N THR A 19 -8.86 -5.37 5.55
CA THR A 19 -9.91 -4.69 4.81
C THR A 19 -11.28 -5.33 4.99
N ALA A 20 -11.39 -6.35 5.85
CA ALA A 20 -12.59 -7.15 6.02
C ALA A 20 -13.84 -6.30 6.32
N HIS A 21 -13.73 -5.30 7.20
CA HIS A 21 -14.87 -4.46 7.60
C HIS A 21 -15.45 -3.63 6.45
N ARG A 22 -14.67 -3.38 5.40
CA ARG A 22 -15.08 -2.59 4.23
C ARG A 22 -15.37 -3.43 2.99
N GLN A 23 -15.23 -4.76 3.02
CA GLN A 23 -15.54 -5.61 1.87
C GLN A 23 -16.99 -5.49 1.40
N HIS A 24 -17.93 -5.25 2.32
CA HIS A 24 -19.36 -5.09 2.03
C HIS A 24 -19.68 -4.00 0.99
N PHE A 25 -18.84 -2.96 0.86
CA PHE A 25 -18.99 -1.94 -0.18
C PHE A 25 -18.86 -2.50 -1.61
N LEU A 26 -18.24 -3.66 -1.78
CA LEU A 26 -17.93 -4.28 -3.08
C LEU A 26 -18.81 -5.49 -3.41
N GLU A 27 -19.68 -5.91 -2.49
CA GLU A 27 -20.51 -7.12 -2.62
C GLU A 27 -21.71 -6.93 -3.56
N HIS A 28 -22.13 -5.67 -3.77
CA HIS A 28 -23.30 -5.35 -4.59
C HIS A 28 -22.92 -4.61 -5.89
N SER A 29 -23.86 -4.61 -6.85
CA SER A 29 -23.72 -3.89 -8.11
C SER A 29 -24.66 -2.67 -8.13
N PRO A 30 -24.14 -1.46 -8.44
CA PRO A 30 -22.73 -1.15 -8.69
C PRO A 30 -21.90 -1.18 -7.40
N ARG A 31 -20.61 -1.55 -7.52
CA ARG A 31 -19.67 -1.53 -6.39
C ARG A 31 -19.42 -0.11 -5.91
N ASP A 32 -19.49 0.12 -4.60
CA ASP A 32 -19.16 1.40 -3.99
C ASP A 32 -17.67 1.53 -3.68
N TRP A 33 -16.87 1.78 -4.73
CA TRP A 33 -15.46 2.04 -4.57
C TRP A 33 -15.15 3.30 -3.75
N ARG A 34 -16.08 4.28 -3.72
CA ARG A 34 -15.86 5.51 -2.96
C ARG A 34 -15.95 5.22 -1.47
N GLY A 35 -17.01 4.54 -1.03
CA GLY A 35 -17.17 4.07 0.35
C GLY A 35 -16.04 3.13 0.77
N PHE A 36 -15.67 2.17 -0.09
CA PHE A 36 -14.56 1.25 0.16
C PHE A 36 -13.25 1.98 0.48
N PHE A 37 -12.88 3.01 -0.28
CA PHE A 37 -11.62 3.73 -0.02
C PHE A 37 -11.74 4.77 1.11
N ALA A 38 -12.92 5.36 1.32
CA ALA A 38 -13.15 6.27 2.44
C ALA A 38 -13.08 5.58 3.81
N ALA A 39 -13.34 4.26 3.86
CA ALA A 39 -13.26 3.44 5.06
C ALA A 39 -11.85 2.87 5.37
N ALA A 40 -10.86 3.16 4.51
CA ALA A 40 -9.48 2.67 4.66
C ALA A 40 -8.73 3.21 5.90
N PRO A 41 -8.97 4.44 6.42
CA PRO A 41 -8.32 4.90 7.64
C PRO A 41 -8.66 4.07 8.89
N GLN A 42 -9.74 3.29 8.85
CA GLN A 42 -10.18 2.44 9.95
C GLN A 42 -9.70 0.98 9.83
N ASP A 43 -8.90 0.65 8.83
CA ASP A 43 -8.33 -0.69 8.66
C ASP A 43 -7.53 -1.09 9.92
N PRO A 44 -7.83 -2.24 10.57
CA PRO A 44 -6.95 -2.79 11.58
C PRO A 44 -5.60 -3.22 10.98
N PRO A 45 -4.49 -3.13 11.71
CA PRO A 45 -3.22 -3.67 11.24
C PRO A 45 -3.21 -5.20 11.24
N LEU A 46 -2.62 -5.80 10.20
CA LEU A 46 -2.27 -7.22 10.17
C LEU A 46 -0.91 -7.40 10.83
N SER A 47 -0.90 -8.00 12.03
CA SER A 47 0.28 -8.08 12.91
C SER A 47 1.51 -8.68 12.24
N GLU A 48 1.33 -9.74 11.48
CA GLU A 48 2.37 -10.49 10.80
C GLU A 48 3.03 -9.65 9.70
N GLY A 49 2.22 -8.96 8.89
CA GLY A 49 2.71 -8.07 7.85
C GLY A 49 3.47 -6.88 8.43
N VAL A 50 2.94 -6.28 9.50
CA VAL A 50 3.59 -5.15 10.19
C VAL A 50 4.92 -5.57 10.82
N ALA A 51 4.97 -6.75 11.44
CA ALA A 51 6.20 -7.28 12.01
C ALA A 51 7.27 -7.49 10.93
N LEU A 52 6.89 -8.10 9.79
CA LEU A 52 7.80 -8.33 8.67
C LEU A 52 8.32 -7.03 8.06
N ALA A 53 7.47 -6.00 7.93
CA ALA A 53 7.89 -4.69 7.44
C ALA A 53 8.94 -4.04 8.36
N ARG A 54 8.76 -4.15 9.69
CA ARG A 54 9.71 -3.63 10.67
C ARG A 54 11.03 -4.40 10.66
N GLU A 55 10.98 -5.72 10.56
CA GLU A 55 12.18 -6.56 10.44
C GLU A 55 12.96 -6.24 9.16
N ALA A 56 12.26 -6.16 8.02
CA ALA A 56 12.89 -5.85 6.74
C ALA A 56 13.60 -4.48 6.74
N ALA A 57 13.13 -3.51 7.54
CA ALA A 57 13.76 -2.20 7.66
C ALA A 57 15.18 -2.23 8.25
N ALA A 58 15.56 -3.31 8.94
CA ALA A 58 16.93 -3.47 9.43
C ALA A 58 17.95 -3.50 8.29
N ASP A 59 17.62 -4.20 7.19
CA ASP A 59 18.55 -4.48 6.10
C ASP A 59 18.12 -3.97 4.71
N CYS A 60 16.87 -3.54 4.56
CA CYS A 60 16.31 -2.99 3.33
C CYS A 60 15.87 -1.53 3.48
N ASP A 61 15.75 -0.83 2.34
CA ASP A 61 14.92 0.37 2.22
C ASP A 61 13.48 -0.09 1.93
N LEU A 62 12.47 0.50 2.60
CA LEU A 62 11.08 0.14 2.36
C LEU A 62 10.45 0.95 1.22
N LEU A 63 9.58 0.30 0.47
CA LEU A 63 8.65 0.94 -0.46
C LEU A 63 7.26 0.32 -0.30
N TYR A 64 6.25 1.17 -0.19
CA TYR A 64 4.85 0.74 -0.14
C TYR A 64 4.22 0.85 -1.53
N LEU A 65 3.62 -0.22 -2.03
CA LEU A 65 2.98 -0.27 -3.36
C LEU A 65 1.52 -0.70 -3.21
N THR A 66 0.59 0.24 -3.32
CA THR A 66 -0.83 0.01 -3.02
C THR A 66 -1.76 0.27 -4.22
N GLY A 67 -2.88 -0.47 -4.24
CA GLY A 67 -4.00 -0.21 -5.15
C GLY A 67 -4.91 0.93 -4.71
N ARG A 68 -4.69 1.50 -3.51
CA ARG A 68 -5.39 2.71 -3.07
C ARG A 68 -5.13 3.83 -4.08
N PRO A 69 -6.15 4.63 -4.41
CA PRO A 69 -5.99 5.76 -5.31
C PRO A 69 -5.21 6.91 -4.64
N GLU A 70 -4.57 7.77 -5.43
CA GLU A 70 -3.78 8.92 -4.96
C GLU A 70 -4.54 9.84 -4.00
N ARG A 71 -5.86 10.04 -4.19
CA ARG A 71 -6.68 10.81 -3.22
C ARG A 71 -6.68 10.26 -1.79
N CYS A 72 -6.26 9.00 -1.58
CA CYS A 72 -6.14 8.38 -0.25
C CYS A 72 -4.74 8.55 0.37
N ARG A 73 -3.84 9.31 -0.26
CA ARG A 73 -2.44 9.44 0.17
C ARG A 73 -2.30 9.92 1.61
N ALA A 74 -2.92 11.05 1.94
CA ALA A 74 -2.81 11.65 3.27
C ALA A 74 -3.28 10.68 4.36
N ASP A 75 -4.42 10.03 4.13
CA ASP A 75 -4.99 9.02 5.05
C ASP A 75 -4.08 7.79 5.18
N THR A 76 -3.53 7.32 4.05
CA THR A 76 -2.65 6.14 4.03
C THR A 76 -1.35 6.40 4.77
N GLU A 77 -0.72 7.56 4.55
CA GLU A 77 0.51 7.95 5.24
C GLU A 77 0.26 8.20 6.73
N ALA A 78 -0.89 8.79 7.09
CA ALA A 78 -1.29 8.94 8.49
C ALA A 78 -1.49 7.57 9.17
N TRP A 79 -2.15 6.63 8.48
CA TRP A 79 -2.36 5.27 8.98
C TRP A 79 -1.04 4.53 9.20
N LEU A 80 -0.09 4.61 8.26
CA LEU A 80 1.24 3.99 8.39
C LEU A 80 1.98 4.55 9.62
N ARG A 81 1.98 5.87 9.81
CA ARG A 81 2.60 6.52 10.98
C ARG A 81 1.92 6.10 12.29
N ALA A 82 0.58 6.11 12.33
CA ALA A 82 -0.18 5.77 13.53
C ALA A 82 0.09 4.33 14.01
N HIS A 83 0.37 3.42 13.09
CA HIS A 83 0.71 2.02 13.40
C HIS A 83 2.21 1.76 13.52
N GLY A 84 3.06 2.79 13.49
CA GLY A 84 4.51 2.67 13.68
C GLY A 84 5.18 1.83 12.60
N LEU A 85 4.77 1.99 11.34
CA LEU A 85 5.46 1.38 10.20
C LEU A 85 6.71 2.22 9.85
N PRO A 86 7.79 1.59 9.37
CA PRO A 86 9.00 2.31 8.95
C PRO A 86 8.71 3.30 7.82
N GLU A 87 9.47 4.39 7.77
CA GLU A 87 9.34 5.37 6.69
C GLU A 87 9.74 4.76 5.33
N GLY A 88 9.05 5.16 4.28
CA GLY A 88 9.33 4.73 2.92
C GLY A 88 8.40 5.40 1.90
N PRO A 89 8.79 5.46 0.62
CA PRO A 89 7.93 6.00 -0.43
C PRO A 89 6.63 5.20 -0.56
N VAL A 90 5.52 5.88 -0.83
CA VAL A 90 4.23 5.24 -1.10
C VAL A 90 3.85 5.46 -2.56
N LEU A 91 3.95 4.40 -3.36
CA LEU A 91 3.48 4.36 -4.74
C LEU A 91 2.00 3.93 -4.76
N MET A 92 1.15 4.79 -5.30
CA MET A 92 -0.29 4.60 -5.31
C MET A 92 -0.83 4.54 -6.73
N ARG A 93 -2.09 4.14 -6.86
CA ARG A 93 -2.78 4.12 -8.16
C ARG A 93 -3.28 5.52 -8.50
N GLY A 94 -3.17 5.94 -9.75
CA GLY A 94 -3.76 7.20 -10.20
C GLY A 94 -5.29 7.24 -9.97
N ASP A 95 -5.83 8.39 -9.62
CA ASP A 95 -7.23 8.52 -9.16
C ASP A 95 -8.29 7.99 -10.13
N HIS A 96 -8.00 8.08 -11.42
CA HIS A 96 -8.88 7.68 -12.52
C HIS A 96 -8.43 6.39 -13.21
N ASP A 97 -7.37 5.74 -12.70
CA ASP A 97 -6.87 4.49 -13.29
C ASP A 97 -7.73 3.31 -12.86
N ARG A 98 -8.48 2.76 -13.82
CA ARG A 98 -9.38 1.61 -13.62
C ARG A 98 -8.80 0.31 -14.15
N ARG A 99 -7.53 0.30 -14.57
CA ARG A 99 -6.86 -0.91 -15.06
C ARG A 99 -6.69 -1.93 -13.92
N PRO A 100 -6.54 -3.24 -14.24
CA PRO A 100 -6.32 -4.27 -13.23
C PRO A 100 -5.07 -3.98 -12.39
N ALA A 101 -5.14 -4.30 -11.09
CA ALA A 101 -4.05 -4.05 -10.14
C ALA A 101 -2.71 -4.68 -10.56
N VAL A 102 -2.75 -5.88 -11.16
CA VAL A 102 -1.55 -6.54 -11.69
C VAL A 102 -0.83 -5.66 -12.71
N ARG A 103 -1.57 -5.00 -13.62
CA ARG A 103 -0.99 -4.13 -14.64
C ARG A 103 -0.36 -2.89 -14.02
N THR A 104 -1.08 -2.21 -13.12
CA THR A 104 -0.59 -0.97 -12.49
C THR A 104 0.61 -1.24 -11.58
N LYS A 105 0.59 -2.34 -10.81
CA LYS A 105 1.71 -2.73 -9.94
C LYS A 105 2.95 -3.14 -10.73
N LEU A 106 2.81 -3.93 -11.80
CA LEU A 106 3.95 -4.27 -12.67
C LEU A 106 4.55 -3.03 -13.35
N GLU A 107 3.73 -2.08 -13.77
CA GLU A 107 4.20 -0.81 -14.35
C GLU A 107 5.00 0.00 -13.32
N ALA A 108 4.51 0.14 -12.09
CA ALA A 108 5.23 0.81 -11.01
C ALA A 108 6.59 0.14 -10.70
N LEU A 109 6.63 -1.20 -10.61
CA LEU A 109 7.86 -1.95 -10.37
C LEU A 109 8.87 -1.82 -11.51
N ARG A 110 8.40 -1.77 -12.77
CA ARG A 110 9.28 -1.50 -13.93
C ARG A 110 9.88 -0.09 -13.85
N GLY A 111 9.10 0.90 -13.42
CA GLY A 111 9.58 2.26 -13.18
C GLY A 111 10.67 2.31 -12.11
N LEU A 112 10.48 1.60 -10.99
CA LEU A 112 11.47 1.52 -9.90
C LEU A 112 12.81 0.93 -10.37
N ARG A 113 12.77 -0.09 -11.23
CA ARG A 113 13.99 -0.71 -11.79
C ARG A 113 14.77 0.27 -12.69
N ALA A 114 14.09 1.20 -13.36
CA ALA A 114 14.74 2.15 -14.25
C ALA A 114 15.47 3.28 -13.52
N THR A 115 15.16 3.51 -12.25
CA THR A 115 15.75 4.58 -11.41
C THR A 115 16.81 4.07 -10.43
N ARG A 116 17.21 2.79 -10.53
CA ARG A 116 18.24 2.16 -9.70
C ARG A 116 19.42 1.68 -10.53
#